data_AF-A0A4S0MN15-F1
#
_entry.id   AF-A0A4S0MN15-F1
#
_cell.length_a   1.000
_cell.length_b   1.000
_cell.length_c   1.000
_cell.angle_alpha   90.00
_cell.angle_beta   90.00
_cell.angle_gamma   90.00
#
_symmetry.space_group_name_H-M   'P 1'
#
loop_
_entity.id
_entity.type
_entity.pdbx_description
1 polymer ?
#
loop_
_entity_poly.entity_id
_entity_poly.type
_entity_poly.pdbx_seq_one_letter_code
_entity_poly.pdbx_strand_id
1 'polypeptide(L)'
;FKVIKSCGYGAIVRADSLSGRHRTQDLKLLADADLALLALNNLPEGSKAALRRHERHVRDKYRLRNFLDVKAERGLASAAAYAFASQSNLIPIVL
;
A
#
# COMPACT_ATOMS: atom_id res chain seq x y z
N PHE A 1 -32.62 -17.65 0.88
CA PHE A 1 -31.58 -16.79 0.26
C PHE A 1 -31.79 -15.35 0.74
N LYS A 2 -30.74 -14.61 1.10
CA LYS A 2 -30.84 -13.23 1.65
C LYS A 2 -30.37 -12.23 0.61
N VAL A 3 -31.28 -11.41 0.10
CA VAL A 3 -30.99 -10.38 -0.92
C VAL A 3 -30.60 -9.09 -0.19
N ILE A 4 -29.39 -8.60 -0.45
CA ILE A 4 -28.86 -7.35 0.11
C ILE A 4 -28.91 -6.27 -0.97
N LYS A 5 -29.47 -5.10 -0.64
CA LYS A 5 -29.64 -3.97 -1.58
C LYS A 5 -28.37 -3.14 -1.81
N SER A 6 -27.29 -3.41 -1.08
CA SER A 6 -25.98 -2.78 -1.33
C SER A 6 -25.21 -3.61 -2.36
N CYS A 7 -24.78 -2.97 -3.45
CA CYS A 7 -23.82 -3.58 -4.38
C CYS A 7 -22.48 -3.74 -3.66
N GLY A 8 -22.25 -4.90 -3.06
CA GLY A 8 -20.92 -5.28 -2.54
C GLY A 8 -20.07 -5.86 -3.66
N TYR A 9 -18.81 -5.44 -3.75
CA TYR A 9 -17.83 -6.05 -4.64
C TYR A 9 -17.01 -7.10 -3.88
N GLY A 10 -17.21 -8.37 -4.20
CA GLY A 10 -16.36 -9.46 -3.70
C GLY A 10 -15.16 -9.62 -4.62
N ALA A 11 -14.02 -9.04 -4.26
CA ALA A 11 -12.77 -9.25 -4.99
C ALA A 11 -12.02 -10.44 -4.38
N ILE A 12 -11.81 -11.50 -5.16
CA ILE A 12 -10.86 -12.56 -4.78
C ILE A 12 -9.47 -12.10 -5.25
N VAL A 13 -8.61 -11.75 -4.30
CA VAL A 13 -7.20 -11.43 -4.58
C VAL A 13 -6.45 -12.76 -4.74
N ARG A 14 -6.04 -13.07 -5.97
CA ARG A 14 -5.13 -14.19 -6.22
C ARG A 14 -3.69 -13.68 -6.22
N ALA A 15 -2.75 -14.46 -5.66
CA ALA A 15 -1.34 -14.05 -5.55
C ALA A 15 -0.67 -13.81 -6.93
N ASP A 16 -1.24 -14.38 -7.99
CA ASP A 16 -0.84 -14.23 -9.39
C ASP A 16 -1.64 -13.18 -10.16
N SER A 17 -2.61 -12.50 -9.53
CA SER A 17 -3.39 -11.47 -10.20
C SER A 17 -2.48 -10.29 -10.58
N LEU A 18 -2.79 -9.64 -11.71
CA LEU A 18 -2.09 -8.45 -12.16
C LEU A 18 -2.06 -7.38 -11.04
N SER A 19 -3.16 -7.25 -10.30
CA SER A 19 -3.31 -6.39 -9.12
C SER A 19 -2.48 -6.81 -7.90
N GLY A 20 -2.19 -8.11 -7.74
CA GLY A 20 -1.34 -8.67 -6.66
C GLY A 20 0.16 -8.61 -6.97
N ARG A 21 0.52 -8.48 -8.25
CA ARG A 21 1.89 -8.37 -8.77
C ARG A 21 2.38 -6.95 -9.01
N HIS A 22 1.62 -5.91 -8.64
CA HIS A 22 2.14 -4.54 -8.72
C HIS A 22 3.42 -4.45 -7.89
N ARG A 23 4.53 -4.23 -8.58
CA ARG A 23 5.80 -3.99 -7.93
C ARG A 23 5.64 -2.68 -7.16
N THR A 24 6.25 -2.59 -5.99
CA THR A 24 6.30 -1.32 -5.25
C THR A 24 6.83 -0.19 -6.12
N GLN A 25 7.74 -0.51 -7.04
CA GLN A 25 8.24 0.42 -8.05
C GLN A 25 7.17 0.95 -9.02
N ASP A 26 6.13 0.18 -9.34
CA ASP A 26 5.03 0.63 -10.21
C ASP A 26 4.22 1.75 -9.53
N LEU A 27 4.05 1.69 -8.21
CA LEU A 27 3.39 2.76 -7.45
C LEU A 27 4.23 4.05 -7.48
N LYS A 28 5.56 3.92 -7.42
CA LYS A 28 6.46 5.07 -7.57
C LYS A 28 6.31 5.69 -8.96
N LEU A 29 6.38 4.87 -10.02
CA LEU A 29 6.24 5.34 -11.40
C LEU A 29 4.89 6.01 -11.65
N LEU A 30 3.81 5.48 -11.06
CA LEU A 30 2.48 6.07 -11.19
C LEU A 30 2.39 7.44 -10.52
N ALA A 31 2.92 7.61 -9.31
CA ALA A 31 2.96 8.91 -8.65
C ALA A 31 3.89 9.91 -9.38
N ASP A 32 4.98 9.42 -9.99
CA ASP A 32 5.87 10.26 -10.80
C ASP A 32 5.19 10.71 -12.11
N ALA A 33 4.37 9.85 -12.72
CA ALA A 33 3.54 10.20 -13.86
C ALA A 33 2.50 11.28 -13.52
N ASP A 34 1.87 11.21 -12.34
CA ASP A 34 0.96 12.27 -11.88
C ASP A 34 1.67 13.62 -11.75
N LEU A 35 2.91 13.65 -11.25
CA LEU A 35 3.72 14.87 -11.20
C LEU A 35 4.08 15.38 -12.60
N ALA A 36 4.42 14.49 -13.53
CA ALA A 36 4.69 14.85 -14.91
C ALA A 36 3.45 15.45 -15.59
N LEU A 37 2.25 14.91 -15.32
CA LEU A 37 0.99 15.47 -15.79
C LEU A 37 0.74 16.86 -15.19
N LEU A 38 1.02 17.06 -13.89
CA LEU A 38 0.87 18.37 -13.24
C LEU A 38 1.82 19.44 -13.79
N ALA A 39 2.95 19.06 -14.37
CA ALA A 39 3.87 19.97 -15.04
C ALA A 39 3.35 20.47 -16.40
N LEU A 40 2.32 19.85 -16.96
CA LEU A 40 1.67 20.32 -18.19
C LEU A 40 0.74 21.50 -17.87
N ASN A 41 0.96 22.64 -18.55
CA ASN A 41 0.21 23.88 -18.29
C ASN A 41 -1.26 23.85 -18.74
N ASN A 42 -1.69 22.82 -19.47
CA ASN A 42 -3.01 22.75 -20.11
C ASN A 42 -4.10 22.04 -19.30
N LEU A 43 -3.89 21.85 -17.99
CA LEU A 43 -4.88 21.19 -17.14
C LEU A 43 -5.79 22.21 -16.43
N PRO A 44 -7.12 22.00 -16.42
CA PRO A 44 -8.03 22.75 -15.56
C PRO A 44 -7.65 22.61 -14.08
N GLU A 45 -7.88 23.65 -13.27
CA GLU A 45 -7.51 23.64 -11.84
C GLU A 45 -8.19 22.51 -11.04
N GLY A 46 -9.42 22.13 -11.39
CA GLY A 46 -10.10 20.97 -10.81
C GLY A 46 -9.37 19.65 -11.10
N SER A 47 -8.87 19.48 -12.33
CA SER A 47 -8.07 18.32 -12.72
C SER A 47 -6.71 18.30 -12.01
N LYS A 48 -6.07 19.47 -11.84
CA LYS A 48 -4.83 19.59 -11.06
C LYS A 48 -5.06 19.23 -9.58
N ALA A 49 -6.17 19.66 -8.99
CA ALA A 49 -6.51 19.30 -7.60
C ALA A 49 -6.73 17.79 -7.45
N ALA A 50 -7.43 17.17 -8.40
CA ALA A 50 -7.64 15.72 -8.43
C ALA A 50 -6.31 14.95 -8.58
N LEU A 51 -5.45 15.38 -9.51
CA LEU A 51 -4.12 14.78 -9.72
C LEU A 51 -3.22 14.92 -8.49
N ARG A 52 -3.19 16.08 -7.83
CA ARG A 52 -2.44 16.26 -6.58
C ARG A 52 -2.94 15.35 -5.45
N ARG A 53 -4.26 15.13 -5.37
CA ARG A 53 -4.83 14.20 -4.39
C ARG A 53 -4.47 12.75 -4.72
N HIS A 54 -4.51 12.40 -6.01
CA HIS A 54 -4.13 11.07 -6.49
C HIS A 54 -2.65 10.78 -6.24
N GLU A 55 -1.75 11.71 -6.61
CA GLU A 55 -0.30 11.59 -6.39
C GLU A 55 0.00 11.30 -4.92
N ARG A 56 -0.55 12.09 -3.99
CA ARG A 56 -0.34 11.89 -2.55
C ARG A 56 -0.81 10.51 -2.10
N HIS A 57 -1.99 10.10 -2.53
CA HIS A 57 -2.55 8.80 -2.16
C HIS A 57 -1.70 7.63 -2.69
N VAL A 58 -1.27 7.70 -3.94
CA VAL A 58 -0.40 6.67 -4.55
C VAL A 58 0.97 6.66 -3.87
N ARG A 59 1.52 7.83 -3.55
CA ARG A 59 2.80 7.97 -2.84
C ARG A 59 2.75 7.37 -1.43
N ASP A 60 1.66 7.59 -0.71
CA ASP A 60 1.48 7.02 0.63
C ASP A 60 1.34 5.50 0.57
N LYS A 61 0.61 4.98 -0.42
CA LYS A 61 0.52 3.54 -0.70
C LYS A 61 1.89 2.95 -1.04
N TYR A 62 2.69 3.64 -1.85
CA TYR A 62 4.08 3.27 -2.14
C TYR A 62 4.92 3.19 -0.87
N ARG A 63 4.89 4.22 -0.01
CA ARG A 63 5.67 4.26 1.24
C ARG A 63 5.32 3.10 2.15
N LEU A 64 4.02 2.83 2.34
CA LEU A 64 3.55 1.71 3.15
C LEU A 64 4.02 0.38 2.57
N ARG A 65 3.85 0.16 1.26
CA ARG A 65 4.26 -1.08 0.60
C ARG A 65 5.78 -1.27 0.66
N ASN A 66 6.55 -0.22 0.42
CA ASN A 66 8.00 -0.23 0.53
C ASN A 66 8.47 -0.57 1.95
N PHE A 67 7.80 -0.06 2.99
CA PHE A 67 8.07 -0.45 4.36
C PHE A 67 7.78 -1.95 4.62
N LEU A 68 6.65 -2.46 4.10
CA LEU A 68 6.30 -3.86 4.22
C LEU A 68 7.26 -4.77 3.43
N ASP A 69 7.72 -4.34 2.26
CA ASP A 69 8.70 -5.06 1.44
C ASP A 69 10.05 -5.08 2.15
N VAL A 70 10.53 -3.96 2.71
CA VAL A 70 11.75 -3.94 3.55
C VAL A 70 11.58 -4.86 4.77
N LYS A 71 10.40 -4.88 5.40
CA LYS A 71 10.10 -5.79 6.51
C LYS A 71 10.09 -7.27 6.07
N ALA A 72 9.66 -7.57 4.84
CA ALA A 72 9.57 -8.91 4.29
C ALA A 72 10.92 -9.43 3.74
N GLU A 73 11.68 -8.58 3.03
CA GLU A 73 13.02 -8.88 2.50
C GLU A 73 14.05 -9.02 3.62
N ARG A 74 13.93 -8.23 4.70
CA ARG A 74 14.69 -8.44 5.95
C ARG A 74 14.04 -9.47 6.87
N GLY A 75 13.16 -10.33 6.34
CA GLY A 75 12.24 -11.19 7.09
C GLY A 75 12.88 -11.99 8.22
N LEU A 76 12.08 -12.26 9.27
CA LEU A 76 12.31 -13.14 10.44
C LEU A 76 13.59 -12.95 11.29
N ALA A 77 14.69 -12.45 10.75
CA ALA A 77 15.94 -12.19 11.46
C ALA A 77 15.79 -11.04 12.46
N SER A 78 15.00 -10.03 12.13
CA SER A 78 14.60 -8.98 13.08
C SER A 78 13.64 -9.48 14.15
N ALA A 79 12.77 -10.46 13.84
CA ALA A 79 11.89 -11.09 14.82
C ALA A 79 12.66 -12.03 15.77
N ALA A 80 13.66 -12.76 15.27
CA ALA A 80 14.57 -13.57 16.08
C ALA A 80 15.50 -12.71 16.94
N ALA A 81 16.05 -11.61 16.40
CA ALA A 81 16.85 -10.64 17.17
C ALA A 81 16.01 -9.90 18.23
N TYR A 82 14.76 -9.54 17.93
CA TYR A 82 13.83 -8.94 18.89
C TYR A 82 13.41 -9.92 19.99
N ALA A 83 13.24 -11.20 19.66
CA ALA A 83 12.96 -12.27 20.63
C ALA A 83 14.16 -12.60 21.54
N PHE A 84 15.40 -12.52 21.04
CA PHE A 84 16.62 -12.70 21.84
C PHE A 84 17.00 -11.46 22.67
N ALA A 85 16.59 -10.26 22.26
CA ALA A 85 16.87 -9.01 22.98
C ALA A 85 15.88 -8.70 24.12
N SER A 86 14.75 -9.41 24.20
CA SER A 86 13.65 -9.10 25.13
C SER A 86 13.28 -10.29 25.99
N GLN A 87 14.02 -10.50 27.08
CA GLN A 87 13.66 -11.44 28.16
C GLN A 87 12.53 -10.93 29.07
N SER A 88 11.74 -9.92 28.66
CA SER A 88 10.88 -9.19 29.62
C SER A 88 9.43 -8.92 29.22
N ASN A 89 8.86 -9.56 28.18
CA ASN A 89 7.42 -9.40 27.87
C ASN A 89 6.71 -10.75 27.63
N LEU A 90 6.89 -11.67 28.56
CA LEU A 90 5.86 -12.69 28.83
C LEU A 90 4.70 -12.01 29.57
N ILE A 91 3.46 -12.44 29.29
CA ILE A 91 2.16 -12.07 29.90
C ILE A 91 1.43 -10.94 29.13
N PRO A 92 0.18 -11.09 28.63
CA PRO A 92 -0.61 -12.30 28.32
C PRO A 92 -1.47 -12.19 27.02
N ILE A 93 -1.78 -13.33 26.38
CA ILE A 93 -3.05 -13.52 25.65
C ILE A 93 -3.66 -14.83 26.14
N VAL A 94 -4.20 -14.77 27.36
CA VAL A 94 -5.33 -15.58 27.83
C VAL A 94 -6.25 -14.57 28.51
N LEU A 95 -7.11 -13.94 27.71
CA LEU A 95 -8.45 -13.51 28.12
C LEU A 95 -9.30 -13.29 26.87
#